data_AF-A0A949EWN4-F1
#
_entry.id   AF-A0A949EWN4-F1
#
_cell.length_a   1.000
_cell.length_b   1.000
_cell.length_c   1.000
_cell.angle_alpha   90.00
_cell.angle_beta   90.00
_cell.angle_gamma   90.00
#
_symmetry.space_group_name_H-M   'P 1'
#
loop_
_entity.id
_entity.type
_entity.pdbx_description
1 polymer ?
#
loop_
_entity_poly.entity_id
_entity_poly.type
_entity_poly.pdbx_seq_one_letter_code
_entity_poly.pdbx_strand_id
1 'polypeptide(L)' 'MPMIDLKDKDGTVRWISVLPFNSLDLARSYVKNSSVPLRIIKGEHPIYWICNPEDADWAEKCGYKEVK' A
#
# COMPACT_ATOMS: atom_id res chain seq x y z
N MET A 1 -3.39 9.26 8.58
CA MET A 1 -3.22 8.48 7.34
C MET A 1 -4.61 8.16 6.81
N PRO A 2 -4.90 8.36 5.53
CA PRO A 2 -6.15 7.87 4.95
C PRO A 2 -6.24 6.35 5.10
N MET A 3 -7.46 5.88 5.33
CA MET A 3 -7.79 4.46 5.42
C MET A 3 -8.55 4.06 4.15
N ILE A 4 -8.23 2.91 3.58
CA ILE A 4 -8.96 2.33 2.44
C ILE A 4 -9.46 0.95 2.83
N ASP A 5 -10.65 0.58 2.37
CA ASP A 5 -11.17 -0.77 2.51
C ASP A 5 -10.70 -1.63 1.33
N LEU A 6 -10.05 -2.75 1.63
CA LEU A 6 -9.70 -3.75 0.63
C LEU A 6 -10.50 -5.02 0.88
N LYS A 7 -11.07 -5.53 -0.21
CA LYS A 7 -11.91 -6.73 -0.22
C LYS A 7 -11.17 -7.87 -0.92
N ASP A 8 -11.04 -9.00 -0.24
CA ASP A 8 -10.47 -10.20 -0.84
C ASP A 8 -11.48 -10.94 -1.74
N LYS A 9 -11.01 -12.00 -2.41
CA LYS A 9 -11.83 -12.80 -3.34
C LYS A 9 -13.01 -13.49 -2.67
N ASP A 10 -12.91 -13.77 -1.37
CA ASP A 10 -13.96 -14.42 -0.56
C ASP A 10 -14.95 -13.39 0.00
N GLY A 11 -14.70 -12.10 -0.24
CA GLY A 11 -15.54 -10.99 0.16
C GLY A 11 -15.27 -10.47 1.56
N THR A 12 -14.19 -10.92 2.20
CA THR A 12 -13.71 -10.39 3.48
C THR A 12 -13.15 -8.99 3.25
N VAL A 13 -13.62 -8.03 4.05
CA VAL A 13 -13.17 -6.64 3.99
C VAL A 13 -12.30 -6.34 5.19
N ARG A 14 -11.15 -5.70 4.95
CA ARG A 14 -10.31 -5.10 5.99
C ARG A 14 -9.90 -3.70 5.56
N TRP A 15 -9.94 -2.79 6.52
CA TRP A 15 -9.42 -1.44 6.36
C TRP A 15 -7.92 -1.45 6.59
N ILE A 16 -7.17 -0.82 5.70
CA ILE A 16 -5.72 -0.65 5.82
C ILE A 16 -5.34 0.83 5.82
N SER A 17 -4.25 1.14 6.52
CA SER A 17 -3.73 2.50 6.59
C SER A 17 -2.72 2.74 5.48
N VAL A 18 -2.97 3.75 4.65
CA VAL A 18 -2.11 4.06 3.50
C VAL A 18 -1.64 5.51 3.50
N LEU A 19 -0.45 5.75 2.98
CA LEU A 19 0.01 7.06 2.54
C LEU A 19 0.02 7.09 1.01
N PRO A 20 -0.84 7.89 0.37
CA PRO A 20 -0.92 7.94 -1.08
C PRO A 20 0.19 8.83 -1.67
N PHE A 21 0.79 8.37 -2.74
CA PHE A 21 1.77 9.09 -3.54
C PHE A 21 1.37 9.04 -5.02
N ASN A 22 1.48 10.15 -5.72
CA ASN A 22 1.22 10.22 -7.17
C ASN A 22 2.47 9.92 -8.03
N SER A 23 3.61 9.63 -7.39
CA SER A 23 4.87 9.33 -8.04
C SER A 23 5.58 8.18 -7.33
N LEU A 24 6.05 7.20 -8.11
CA LEU A 24 6.81 6.06 -7.59
C LEU A 24 8.14 6.52 -6.98
N ASP A 25 8.78 7.53 -7.57
CA ASP A 25 10.07 8.02 -7.08
C ASP A 25 9.93 8.72 -5.72
N LEU A 26 8.84 9.47 -5.53
CA LEU A 26 8.52 10.05 -4.22
C LEU A 26 8.21 8.96 -3.20
N ALA A 27 7.45 7.93 -3.61
CA ALA A 27 7.13 6.83 -2.72
C ALA A 27 8.38 6.06 -2.27
N ARG A 28 9.28 5.74 -3.21
CA ARG A 28 10.58 5.10 -2.93
C ARG A 28 11.45 5.95 -2.04
N SER A 29 11.52 7.26 -2.30
CA SER A 29 12.27 8.19 -1.47
C SER A 29 11.75 8.20 -0.03
N TYR A 30 10.42 8.19 0.15
CA TYR A 30 9.81 8.14 1.47
C TYR A 30 10.12 6.82 2.21
N VAL A 31 9.93 5.67 1.57
CA VAL A 31 10.25 4.36 2.17
C VAL A 31 11.74 4.27 2.54
N LYS A 32 12.63 4.74 1.67
CA LYS A 32 14.09 4.72 1.92
C LYS A 32 14.51 5.54 3.14
N ASN A 33 13.83 6.65 3.42
CA ASN A 33 14.13 7.53 4.54
C ASN A 33 13.31 7.23 5.81
N SER A 34 12.44 6.21 5.77
CA SER A 34 11.63 5.81 6.90
C SER A 34 12.46 5.07 7.95
N SER A 35 12.22 5.35 9.22
CA SER A 35 12.79 4.61 10.36
C SER A 35 12.05 3.30 10.66
N VAL A 36 10.92 3.08 10.00
CA VAL A 36 10.09 1.87 10.14
C VAL A 36 9.97 1.15 8.80
N PRO A 37 9.84 -0.19 8.78
CA PRO A 37 9.66 -0.94 7.54
C PRO A 37 8.33 -0.55 6.89
N LEU A 38 8.40 -0.15 5.62
CA LEU A 38 7.25 0.22 4.80
C LEU A 38 7.36 -0.46 3.44
N ARG A 39 6.21 -0.78 2.84
CA ARG A 39 6.11 -1.40 1.52
C ARG A 39 5.25 -0.53 0.62
N ILE A 40 5.51 -0.59 -0.69
CA ILE A 40 4.81 0.22 -1.70
C ILE A 40 3.90 -0.69 -2.51
N ILE A 41 2.61 -0.44 -2.44
CA ILE A 41 1.59 -1.14 -3.22
C ILE A 41 1.18 -0.27 -4.39
N LYS A 42 1.10 -0.85 -5.59
CA LYS A 42 0.51 -0.21 -6.76
C LYS A 42 -1.00 -0.17 -6.57
N GLY A 43 -1.52 1.00 -6.21
CA GLY A 43 -2.96 1.27 -6.14
C GLY A 43 -3.56 1.54 -7.51
N GLU A 44 -4.75 2.12 -7.52
CA GLU A 44 -5.41 2.55 -8.74
C GLU A 44 -4.68 3.76 -9.34
N HIS A 45 -4.24 3.62 -10.59
CA HIS A 45 -3.40 4.61 -11.29
C HIS A 45 -4.09 5.99 -11.25
N PRO A 46 -3.42 7.09 -10.87
CA PRO A 46 -1.98 7.29 -10.70
C PRO A 46 -1.42 7.16 -9.27
N ILE A 47 -2.02 6.36 -8.38
CA ILE A 47 -1.67 6.35 -6.96
C ILE A 47 -0.85 5.11 -6.55
N TYR A 48 0.19 5.35 -5.76
CA TYR A 48 0.97 4.36 -5.00
C TYR A 48 0.62 4.49 -3.52
N TRP A 49 0.42 3.36 -2.84
CA TRP A 49 0.11 3.33 -1.42
C TRP A 49 1.32 2.85 -0.65
N ILE A 50 1.81 3.66 0.29
CA ILE A 50 2.79 3.21 1.27
C ILE A 50 2.06 2.76 2.52
N CYS A 51 2.31 1.52 2.94
CA CYS A 51 1.69 0.92 4.11
C CYS A 51 2.72 0.08 4.88
N ASN A 52 2.34 -0.35 6.09
CA ASN A 52 3.16 -1.27 6.87
C ASN A 52 3.17 -2.67 6.21
N PRO A 53 4.08 -3.58 6.63
CA PRO A 53 4.17 -4.90 6.01
C PRO A 53 2.89 -5.73 6.10
N GLU A 54 2.15 -5.63 7.20
CA GLU A 54 0.92 -6.39 7.42
C GLU A 54 -0.22 -5.95 6.49
N ASP A 55 -0.39 -4.65 6.30
CA ASP A 55 -1.37 -4.08 5.38
C ASP A 55 -0.98 -4.34 3.92
N ALA A 56 0.33 -4.36 3.62
CA ALA A 56 0.83 -4.77 2.32
C ALA A 56 0.53 -6.24 2.02
N ASP A 57 0.73 -7.15 2.98
CA ASP A 57 0.37 -8.56 2.84
C ASP A 57 -1.13 -8.73 2.57
N TRP A 58 -1.97 -7.94 3.25
CA TRP A 58 -3.41 -7.91 2.96
C TRP A 58 -3.72 -7.40 1.55
N ALA A 59 -3.06 -6.33 1.11
CA ALA A 59 -3.25 -5.79 -0.23
C ALA A 59 -2.83 -6.79 -1.32
N GLU A 60 -1.74 -7.52 -1.12
CA GLU A 60 -1.32 -8.61 -2.01
C GLU A 60 -2.35 -9.74 -2.03
N LYS A 61 -2.91 -10.13 -0.88
CA LYS A 61 -4.01 -11.10 -0.80
C LYS A 61 -5.24 -10.64 -1.60
N CYS A 62 -5.52 -9.34 -1.60
CA CYS A 62 -6.60 -8.72 -2.38
C CYS A 62 -6.28 -8.58 -3.88
N GLY A 63 -5.08 -8.96 -4.33
CA GLY A 63 -4.68 -8.95 -5.74
C GLY A 63 -3.95 -7.69 -6.19
N TYR A 64 -3.63 -6.78 -5.27
CA TYR A 64 -2.75 -5.65 -5.57
C TYR A 64 -1.29 -6.12 -5.64
N LYS A 65 -0.46 -5.34 -6.32
CA LYS A 65 0.93 -5.71 -6.58
C LYS A 65 1.89 -4.80 -5.82
N GLU A 66 2.84 -5.39 -5.10
CA GLU A 66 3.98 -4.66 -4.59
C GLU A 66 4.91 -4.17 -5.70
N VAL A 67 5.42 -2.96 -5.52
CA VAL A 67 6.49 -2.38 -6.33
C VAL A 67 7.68 -2.02 -5.44
N LYS A 68 8.89 -2.29 -5.95
CA LYS A 68 10.17 -1.92 -5.31
C LYS A 68 10.71 -0.68 -5.98
#